data_AF-A0A7J4RXZ5-F1
#
_entry.id   AF-A0A7J4RXZ5-F1
#
_cell.length_a   1.000
_cell.length_b   1.000
_cell.length_c   1.000
_cell.angle_alpha   90.00
_cell.angle_beta   90.00
_cell.angle_gamma   90.00
#
_symmetry.space_group_name_H-M   'P 1'
#
loop_
_entity.id
_entity.type
_entity.pdbx_description
1 polymer ?
#
loop_
_entity_poly.entity_id
_entity_poly.type
_entity_poly.pdbx_seq_one_letter_code
_entity_poly.pdbx_strand_id
1 'polypeptide(L)'
;TFSIDNADIALGAITGLQIDNPGENYTSGTLSAVGGGGSGFSGTFTVDANGAIVSWSITNHGDYSSDPTIIIDGPQPNGVNGSLSVTARTTVVNANLTNTGSVIVPIDEVWLFLDGSNARNLATLAPITDSDNLYPSDTVGIEWRGLGSDVFETLAISTNGYNSARTLQ
;
A
#
# COMPACT_ATOMS: atom_id res chain seq x y z
N THR A 1 -15.47 -20.90 -2.62
CA THR A 1 -14.25 -20.77 -3.43
C THR A 1 -13.85 -19.32 -3.44
N PHE A 2 -12.60 -19.02 -3.78
CA PHE A 2 -12.10 -17.65 -3.85
C PHE A 2 -11.53 -17.35 -5.23
N SER A 3 -11.67 -16.11 -5.69
CA SER A 3 -10.89 -15.57 -6.80
C SER A 3 -9.86 -14.57 -6.29
N ILE A 4 -8.73 -14.52 -6.99
CA ILE A 4 -7.76 -13.42 -6.91
C ILE A 4 -8.04 -12.55 -8.14
N ASP A 5 -8.64 -11.38 -7.93
CA ASP A 5 -9.19 -10.53 -8.98
C ASP A 5 -8.10 -9.68 -9.66
N ASN A 6 -7.13 -9.23 -8.86
CA ASN A 6 -5.85 -8.66 -9.27
C ASN A 6 -4.74 -9.11 -8.29
N ALA A 7 -3.49 -9.00 -8.74
CA ALA A 7 -2.31 -9.33 -7.96
C ALA A 7 -1.17 -8.48 -8.52
N ASP A 8 -1.06 -7.26 -8.02
CA ASP A 8 -0.18 -6.24 -8.56
C ASP A 8 1.05 -6.12 -7.64
N ILE A 9 2.26 -6.10 -8.21
CA ILE A 9 3.51 -5.98 -7.46
C ILE A 9 4.24 -4.70 -7.85
N ALA A 10 4.63 -3.92 -6.84
CA ALA A 10 5.54 -2.79 -7.00
C ALA A 10 6.87 -3.14 -6.32
N LEU A 11 7.96 -3.13 -7.07
CA LEU A 11 9.29 -3.54 -6.56
C LEU A 11 10.03 -2.38 -5.87
N GLY A 12 9.64 -1.15 -6.16
CA GLY A 12 10.21 0.06 -5.59
C GLY A 12 9.15 1.00 -5.05
N ALA A 13 8.13 0.45 -4.40
CA ALA A 13 7.06 1.19 -3.75
C ALA A 13 7.60 2.05 -2.60
N ILE A 14 7.21 3.32 -2.54
CA ILE A 14 7.64 4.24 -1.47
C ILE A 14 6.90 3.90 -0.19
N THR A 15 7.58 3.32 0.79
CA THR A 15 6.97 2.87 2.06
C THR A 15 7.36 3.72 3.26
N GLY A 16 8.27 4.68 3.09
CA GLY A 16 8.70 5.57 4.15
C GLY A 16 9.13 6.93 3.60
N LEU A 17 8.70 7.97 4.30
CA LEU A 17 9.17 9.34 4.12
C LEU A 17 9.80 9.87 5.42
N GLN A 18 10.57 10.94 5.31
CA GLN A 18 10.93 11.80 6.44
C GLN A 18 10.66 13.24 6.09
N ILE A 19 10.37 14.04 7.11
CA ILE A 19 10.29 15.50 7.00
C ILE A 19 11.69 16.01 7.28
N ASP A 20 12.38 16.50 6.26
CA ASP A 20 13.73 17.06 6.40
C ASP A 20 13.67 18.50 6.91
N ASN A 21 12.68 19.26 6.44
CA ASN A 21 12.36 20.59 6.92
C ASN A 21 10.83 20.73 6.97
N PRO A 22 10.25 21.04 8.14
CA PRO A 22 8.80 21.19 8.26
C PRO A 22 8.28 22.42 7.52
N GLY A 23 9.13 23.41 7.23
CA GLY A 23 8.73 24.68 6.63
C GLY A 23 7.78 25.49 7.53
N GLU A 24 7.16 26.52 6.95
CA GLU A 24 6.23 27.42 7.65
C GLU A 24 5.09 27.87 6.71
N ASN A 25 3.95 28.24 7.30
CA ASN A 25 2.78 28.80 6.62
C ASN A 25 2.14 27.91 5.54
N TYR A 26 2.39 26.59 5.60
CA TYR A 26 1.66 25.62 4.78
C TYR A 26 0.24 25.42 5.31
N THR A 27 -0.61 24.86 4.44
CA THR A 27 -1.90 24.28 4.80
C THR A 27 -1.87 22.79 4.51
N SER A 28 -2.50 21.95 5.34
CA SER A 28 -2.59 20.51 5.11
C SER A 28 -3.05 20.22 3.68
N GLY A 29 -2.41 19.25 3.03
CA GLY A 29 -2.60 19.03 1.59
C GLY A 29 -2.08 17.68 1.13
N THR A 30 -1.78 17.59 -0.17
CA THR A 30 -1.32 16.35 -0.81
C THR A 30 0.17 16.38 -1.13
N LEU A 31 0.71 15.18 -1.32
CA LEU A 31 2.06 14.94 -1.79
C LEU A 31 2.00 14.16 -3.08
N SER A 32 2.86 14.52 -4.03
CA SER A 32 3.14 13.76 -5.25
C SER A 32 4.66 13.49 -5.36
N ALA A 33 5.07 12.72 -6.36
CA ALA A 33 6.49 12.46 -6.59
C ALA A 33 6.85 12.54 -8.07
N VAL A 34 8.04 13.07 -8.37
CA VAL A 34 8.57 13.24 -9.72
C VAL A 34 9.97 12.66 -9.85
N GLY A 35 10.33 12.18 -11.04
CA GLY A 35 11.61 11.52 -11.28
C GLY A 35 11.61 10.06 -10.77
N GLY A 36 12.80 9.55 -10.41
CA GLY A 36 12.92 8.19 -9.86
C GLY A 36 12.64 7.04 -10.85
N GLY A 37 12.44 7.36 -12.13
CA GLY A 37 12.10 6.39 -13.18
C GLY A 37 10.76 5.67 -12.96
N GLY A 38 9.84 6.31 -12.24
CA GLY A 38 8.56 5.73 -11.81
C GLY A 38 7.43 6.74 -11.75
N SER A 39 6.27 6.30 -11.27
CA SER A 39 5.08 7.15 -11.11
C SER A 39 4.07 6.54 -10.13
N GLY A 40 3.00 7.28 -9.85
CA GLY A 40 1.82 6.77 -9.14
C GLY A 40 1.81 7.04 -7.64
N PHE A 41 2.90 7.58 -7.07
CA PHE A 41 2.90 7.98 -5.67
C PHE A 41 1.85 9.07 -5.40
N SER A 42 1.08 8.88 -4.33
CA SER A 42 0.27 9.94 -3.74
C SER A 42 0.23 9.78 -2.22
N GLY A 43 0.24 10.92 -1.54
CA GLY A 43 0.15 10.99 -0.09
C GLY A 43 -0.55 12.25 0.38
N THR A 44 -0.69 12.39 1.69
CA THR A 44 -1.15 13.63 2.33
C THR A 44 -0.17 14.07 3.40
N PHE A 45 -0.25 15.33 3.80
CA PHE A 45 0.49 15.84 4.96
C PHE A 45 -0.42 16.72 5.81
N THR A 46 -0.08 16.84 7.09
CA THR A 46 -0.75 17.76 8.01
C THR A 46 0.23 18.77 8.59
N VAL A 47 -0.30 19.91 9.02
CA VAL A 47 0.47 21.01 9.62
C VAL A 47 0.03 21.31 11.04
N ASP A 48 0.91 21.94 11.82
CA ASP A 48 0.57 22.53 13.11
C ASP A 48 -0.15 23.88 12.98
N ALA A 49 -0.39 24.56 14.11
CA ALA A 49 -1.05 25.86 14.14
C ALA A 49 -0.26 26.99 13.44
N ASN A 50 1.04 26.81 13.21
CA ASN A 50 1.93 27.76 12.52
C ASN A 50 2.15 27.39 11.05
N GLY A 51 1.53 26.30 10.57
CA GLY A 51 1.72 25.82 9.21
C GLY A 51 3.01 25.04 9.00
N ALA A 52 3.65 24.54 10.06
CA ALA A 52 4.80 23.64 9.96
C ALA A 52 4.32 22.21 9.70
N ILE A 53 4.88 21.50 8.72
CA ILE A 53 4.52 20.12 8.39
C ILE A 53 4.95 19.19 9.52
N VAL A 54 4.00 18.44 10.08
CA VAL A 54 4.24 17.58 11.26
C VAL A 54 3.98 16.11 11.02
N SER A 55 3.22 15.75 9.98
CA SER A 55 2.99 14.35 9.63
C SER A 55 2.69 14.19 8.15
N TRP A 56 2.84 12.95 7.68
CA TRP A 56 2.47 12.51 6.35
C TRP A 56 1.75 11.17 6.41
N SER A 57 0.99 10.87 5.37
CA SER A 57 0.43 9.54 5.10
C SER A 57 0.60 9.21 3.63
N ILE A 58 0.76 7.92 3.33
CA ILE A 58 0.88 7.42 1.96
C ILE A 58 -0.45 6.77 1.60
N THR A 59 -1.04 7.20 0.48
CA THR A 59 -2.31 6.68 -0.03
C THR A 59 -2.07 5.77 -1.24
N ASN A 60 -1.04 6.06 -2.04
CA ASN A 60 -0.54 5.18 -3.08
C ASN A 60 0.98 5.20 -3.06
N HIS A 61 1.59 4.02 -3.03
CA HIS A 61 3.03 3.83 -2.99
C HIS A 61 3.75 4.20 -4.30
N GLY A 62 3.04 4.10 -5.44
CA GLY A 62 3.65 4.09 -6.76
C GLY A 62 4.66 2.95 -6.95
N ASP A 63 5.38 2.99 -8.07
CA ASP A 63 6.51 2.10 -8.31
C ASP A 63 7.63 2.88 -9.01
N TYR A 64 8.84 2.78 -8.47
CA TYR A 64 10.00 3.58 -8.86
C TYR A 64 11.23 2.70 -8.99
N SER A 65 12.25 3.13 -9.73
CA SER A 65 13.53 2.42 -9.87
C SER A 65 14.65 3.06 -9.02
N SER A 66 14.58 4.36 -8.76
CA SER A 66 15.41 5.09 -7.80
C SER A 66 14.55 6.06 -6.98
N ASP A 67 15.12 6.70 -5.96
CA ASP A 67 14.37 7.64 -5.13
C ASP A 67 13.86 8.83 -5.96
N PRO A 68 12.53 9.08 -6.01
CA PRO A 68 12.01 10.28 -6.63
C PRO A 68 12.11 11.48 -5.69
N THR A 69 11.88 12.68 -6.24
CA THR A 69 11.70 13.88 -5.44
C THR A 69 10.23 13.99 -5.01
N ILE A 70 10.00 14.14 -3.71
CA ILE A 70 8.66 14.38 -3.17
C ILE A 70 8.29 15.86 -3.35
N ILE A 71 7.09 16.10 -3.83
CA ILE A 71 6.53 17.42 -4.10
C ILE A 71 5.40 17.68 -3.12
N ILE A 72 5.45 18.85 -2.46
CA ILE A 72 4.32 19.39 -1.72
C ILE A 72 3.41 20.08 -2.73
N ASP A 73 2.20 19.53 -2.92
CA ASP A 73 1.32 20.00 -3.99
C ASP A 73 0.67 21.34 -3.64
N GLY A 74 0.44 22.13 -4.69
CA GLY A 74 -0.09 23.49 -4.61
C GLY A 74 -1.59 23.62 -4.91
N PRO A 75 -2.17 24.82 -4.65
CA PRO A 75 -1.47 26.05 -4.25
C PRO A 75 -1.17 26.13 -2.73
N GLN A 76 0.08 26.44 -2.39
CA GLN A 76 0.53 26.75 -1.02
C GLN A 76 1.05 28.20 -1.00
N PRO A 77 0.16 29.21 -1.08
CA PRO A 77 0.53 30.59 -1.46
C PRO A 77 1.53 31.27 -0.52
N ASN A 78 1.58 30.85 0.75
CA ASN A 78 2.52 31.37 1.74
C ASN A 78 3.53 30.32 2.21
N GLY A 79 3.41 29.07 1.76
CA GLY A 79 4.22 27.95 2.22
C GLY A 79 5.67 28.09 1.75
N VAL A 80 6.62 28.00 2.67
CA VAL A 80 8.05 28.15 2.36
C VAL A 80 8.91 27.09 3.02
N ASN A 81 9.94 26.64 2.30
CA ASN A 81 11.03 25.77 2.77
C ASN A 81 10.64 24.37 3.29
N GLY A 82 9.39 23.93 3.11
CA GLY A 82 8.98 22.56 3.42
C GLY A 82 9.64 21.56 2.47
N SER A 83 10.20 20.49 3.02
CA SER A 83 10.81 19.41 2.22
C SER A 83 10.69 18.06 2.92
N LEU A 84 10.45 17.03 2.09
CA LEU A 84 10.40 15.64 2.50
C LEU A 84 11.29 14.82 1.55
N SER A 85 11.86 13.74 2.08
CA SER A 85 12.63 12.78 1.31
C SER A 85 12.16 11.35 1.56
N VAL A 86 12.42 10.48 0.58
CA VAL A 86 12.15 9.05 0.68
C VAL A 86 13.19 8.40 1.60
N THR A 87 12.73 7.62 2.58
CA THR A 87 13.61 6.87 3.49
C THR A 87 13.59 5.37 3.23
N ALA A 88 12.54 4.88 2.58
CA ALA A 88 12.41 3.47 2.26
C ALA A 88 11.61 3.27 0.97
N ARG A 89 12.15 2.42 0.10
CA ARG A 89 11.45 1.78 -1.01
C ARG A 89 11.55 0.27 -0.86
N THR A 90 10.39 -0.40 -0.87
CA THR A 90 10.31 -1.84 -0.66
C THR A 90 9.28 -2.46 -1.59
N THR A 91 9.32 -3.78 -1.70
CA THR A 91 8.30 -4.53 -2.42
C THR A 91 6.96 -4.45 -1.68
N VAL A 92 5.91 -4.12 -2.42
CA VAL A 92 4.52 -4.14 -1.97
C VAL A 92 3.68 -4.94 -2.96
N VAL A 93 2.84 -5.83 -2.45
CA VAL A 93 1.86 -6.58 -3.26
C VAL A 93 0.45 -6.12 -2.90
N ASN A 94 -0.31 -5.69 -3.89
CA ASN A 94 -1.72 -5.32 -3.75
C ASN A 94 -2.60 -6.36 -4.45
N ALA A 95 -3.67 -6.79 -3.80
CA ALA A 95 -4.60 -7.73 -4.41
C ALA A 95 -6.01 -7.55 -3.87
N ASN A 96 -6.99 -7.90 -4.69
CA ASN A 96 -8.39 -8.00 -4.32
C ASN A 96 -8.79 -9.48 -4.38
N LEU A 97 -9.41 -9.94 -3.30
CA LEU A 97 -9.86 -11.31 -3.14
C LEU A 97 -11.36 -11.31 -3.02
N THR A 98 -12.06 -12.10 -3.83
CA THR A 98 -13.52 -12.23 -3.76
C THR A 98 -13.93 -13.63 -3.30
N ASN A 99 -14.82 -13.70 -2.30
CA ASN A 99 -15.48 -14.95 -1.97
C ASN A 99 -16.53 -15.27 -3.03
N THR A 100 -16.19 -16.12 -3.99
CA THR A 100 -17.08 -16.57 -5.06
C THR A 100 -17.91 -17.80 -4.67
N GLY A 101 -17.77 -18.28 -3.43
CA GLY A 101 -18.54 -19.40 -2.90
C GLY A 101 -19.92 -19.00 -2.38
N SER A 102 -20.64 -19.99 -1.84
CA SER A 102 -21.96 -19.83 -1.22
C SER A 102 -21.94 -19.85 0.31
N VAL A 103 -20.77 -20.03 0.91
CA VAL A 103 -20.58 -20.09 2.37
C VAL A 103 -19.82 -18.87 2.87
N ILE A 104 -20.15 -18.47 4.10
CA ILE A 104 -19.44 -17.45 4.86
C ILE A 104 -18.09 -18.04 5.30
N VAL A 105 -17.01 -17.27 5.15
CA VAL A 105 -15.66 -17.72 5.49
C VAL A 105 -15.04 -16.73 6.47
N PRO A 106 -14.62 -17.16 7.66
CA PRO A 106 -13.84 -16.34 8.58
C PRO A 106 -12.50 -15.92 7.96
N ILE A 107 -12.11 -14.66 8.12
CA ILE A 107 -10.84 -14.16 7.54
C ILE A 107 -9.61 -14.82 8.16
N ASP A 108 -9.71 -15.33 9.39
CA ASP A 108 -8.64 -16.07 10.08
C ASP A 108 -8.46 -17.52 9.58
N GLU A 109 -9.38 -18.01 8.74
CA GLU A 109 -9.24 -19.27 8.01
C GLU A 109 -8.62 -19.11 6.62
N VAL A 110 -8.33 -17.87 6.20
CA VAL A 110 -7.78 -17.57 4.88
C VAL A 110 -6.28 -17.28 4.98
N TRP A 111 -5.49 -18.07 4.26
CA TRP A 111 -4.04 -17.95 4.21
C TRP A 111 -3.56 -17.56 2.82
N LEU A 112 -2.60 -16.65 2.77
CA LEU A 112 -1.95 -16.19 1.56
C LEU A 112 -0.46 -16.54 1.56
N PHE A 113 0.08 -16.74 0.36
CA PHE A 113 1.46 -17.14 0.13
C PHE A 113 2.02 -16.37 -1.06
N LEU A 114 3.31 -16.06 -0.98
CA LEU A 114 4.09 -15.56 -2.13
C LEU A 114 5.10 -16.63 -2.52
N ASP A 115 5.04 -17.09 -3.77
CA ASP A 115 5.86 -18.19 -4.33
C ASP A 115 5.83 -19.48 -3.48
N GLY A 116 4.66 -19.79 -2.89
CA GLY A 116 4.48 -20.95 -2.02
C GLY A 116 5.15 -20.82 -0.64
N SER A 117 5.72 -19.66 -0.32
CA SER A 117 6.34 -19.31 0.96
C SER A 117 5.63 -18.12 1.60
N ASN A 118 6.23 -17.53 2.66
CA ASN A 118 5.74 -16.31 3.30
C ASN A 118 4.28 -16.39 3.78
N ALA A 119 3.87 -17.53 4.35
CA ALA A 119 2.50 -17.71 4.80
C ALA A 119 2.04 -16.56 5.71
N ARG A 120 0.98 -15.87 5.30
CA ARG A 120 0.32 -14.84 6.12
C ARG A 120 -1.18 -15.02 6.12
N ASN A 121 -1.76 -14.77 7.28
CA ASN A 121 -3.19 -14.85 7.46
C ASN A 121 -3.85 -13.57 6.93
N LEU A 122 -4.99 -13.69 6.27
CA LEU A 122 -5.71 -12.53 5.74
C LEU A 122 -6.10 -11.54 6.84
N ALA A 123 -6.42 -12.02 8.05
CA ALA A 123 -6.69 -11.17 9.21
C ALA A 123 -5.53 -10.24 9.58
N THR A 124 -4.30 -10.54 9.14
CA THR A 124 -3.10 -9.72 9.38
C THR A 124 -2.70 -8.84 8.19
N LEU A 125 -3.28 -9.08 7.02
CA LEU A 125 -2.95 -8.41 5.75
C LEU A 125 -4.04 -7.45 5.27
N ALA A 126 -5.30 -7.71 5.64
CA ALA A 126 -6.39 -6.83 5.29
C ALA A 126 -6.25 -5.50 6.05
N PRO A 127 -6.40 -4.35 5.39
CA PRO A 127 -6.72 -3.12 6.08
C PRO A 127 -8.14 -3.30 6.62
N ILE A 128 -8.27 -3.64 7.90
CA ILE A 128 -9.48 -3.53 8.73
C ILE A 128 -10.76 -3.75 7.89
N THR A 129 -11.07 -4.99 7.54
CA THR A 129 -12.42 -5.28 7.05
C THR A 129 -13.40 -4.88 8.16
N ASP A 130 -14.54 -4.28 7.80
CA ASP A 130 -15.61 -3.99 8.76
C ASP A 130 -16.19 -5.27 9.40
N SER A 131 -15.74 -6.46 8.96
CA SER A 131 -16.18 -7.77 9.40
C SER A 131 -15.03 -8.77 9.48
N ASP A 132 -15.07 -9.65 10.49
CA ASP A 132 -14.20 -10.83 10.60
C ASP A 132 -14.60 -11.98 9.64
N ASN A 133 -15.58 -11.74 8.77
CA ASN A 133 -16.12 -12.74 7.85
C ASN A 133 -16.22 -12.19 6.42
N LEU A 134 -15.98 -13.06 5.44
CA LEU A 134 -16.25 -12.83 4.03
C LEU A 134 -17.52 -13.57 3.65
N TYR A 135 -18.58 -12.82 3.38
CA TYR A 135 -19.83 -13.34 2.85
C TYR A 135 -19.68 -13.63 1.35
N PRO A 136 -20.57 -14.47 0.78
CA PRO A 136 -20.64 -14.64 -0.67
C PRO A 136 -20.69 -13.32 -1.42
N SER A 137 -19.79 -13.15 -2.39
CA SER A 137 -19.56 -11.96 -3.22
C SER A 137 -18.83 -10.79 -2.54
N ASP A 138 -18.41 -10.93 -1.27
CA ASP A 138 -17.56 -9.92 -0.66
C ASP A 138 -16.18 -9.89 -1.31
N THR A 139 -15.67 -8.69 -1.55
CA THR A 139 -14.32 -8.43 -2.02
C THR A 139 -13.52 -7.73 -0.93
N VAL A 140 -12.32 -8.24 -0.66
CA VAL A 140 -11.36 -7.64 0.27
C VAL A 140 -10.09 -7.26 -0.47
N GLY A 141 -9.69 -5.99 -0.36
CA GLY A 141 -8.39 -5.51 -0.79
C GLY A 141 -7.33 -5.80 0.27
N ILE A 142 -6.14 -6.19 -0.14
CA ILE A 142 -4.98 -6.36 0.73
C ILE A 142 -3.83 -5.50 0.23
N GLU A 143 -3.01 -5.05 1.17
CA GLU A 143 -1.71 -4.42 0.91
C GLU A 143 -0.65 -5.17 1.71
N TRP A 144 0.13 -6.02 1.04
CA TRP A 144 1.15 -6.82 1.67
C TRP A 144 2.48 -6.08 1.69
N ARG A 145 2.85 -5.58 2.88
CA ARG A 145 4.11 -4.90 3.17
C ARG A 145 5.11 -5.72 3.98
N GLY A 146 6.32 -5.19 4.10
CA GLY A 146 7.40 -5.76 4.90
C GLY A 146 8.11 -6.90 4.18
N LEU A 147 8.18 -6.81 2.85
CA LEU A 147 8.77 -7.80 1.95
C LEU A 147 10.22 -7.48 1.56
N GLY A 148 10.82 -6.44 2.16
CA GLY A 148 12.17 -6.00 1.80
C GLY A 148 12.26 -5.59 0.33
N SER A 149 13.27 -6.09 -0.37
CA SER A 149 13.47 -5.88 -1.81
C SER A 149 13.31 -7.18 -2.61
N ASP A 150 12.61 -8.16 -2.04
CA ASP A 150 12.41 -9.45 -2.69
C ASP A 150 11.44 -9.31 -3.87
N VAL A 151 11.66 -10.12 -4.91
CA VAL A 151 10.79 -10.20 -6.08
C VAL A 151 9.98 -11.48 -5.97
N PHE A 152 8.68 -11.40 -6.23
CA PHE A 152 7.77 -12.53 -6.20
C PHE A 152 7.08 -12.69 -7.55
N GLU A 153 6.75 -13.93 -7.91
CA GLU A 153 6.10 -14.24 -9.19
C GLU A 153 4.63 -14.63 -9.02
N THR A 154 4.24 -15.19 -7.89
CA THR A 154 2.92 -15.77 -7.68
C THR A 154 2.35 -15.42 -6.32
N LEU A 155 1.10 -14.93 -6.31
CA LEU A 155 0.25 -14.88 -5.11
C LEU A 155 -0.67 -16.10 -5.10
N ALA A 156 -0.73 -16.80 -3.97
CA ALA A 156 -1.65 -17.90 -3.75
C ALA A 156 -2.51 -17.68 -2.51
N ILE A 157 -3.73 -18.22 -2.54
CA ILE A 157 -4.70 -18.24 -1.45
C ILE A 157 -5.07 -19.69 -1.14
N SER A 158 -5.16 -20.03 0.14
CA SER A 158 -5.63 -21.33 0.66
C SER A 158 -6.66 -21.12 1.76
N THR A 159 -7.80 -21.81 1.65
CA THR A 159 -8.81 -21.84 2.71
C THR A 159 -9.75 -23.03 2.52
N ASN A 160 -10.07 -23.73 3.61
CA ASN A 160 -11.03 -24.85 3.62
C ASN A 160 -10.81 -25.88 2.50
N GLY A 161 -9.54 -26.20 2.21
CA GLY A 161 -9.13 -27.17 1.18
C GLY A 161 -9.12 -26.63 -0.25
N TYR A 162 -9.57 -25.39 -0.48
CA TYR A 162 -9.50 -24.71 -1.76
C TYR A 162 -8.20 -23.92 -1.88
N ASN A 163 -7.55 -24.06 -3.03
CA ASN A 163 -6.34 -23.31 -3.35
C ASN A 163 -6.52 -22.62 -4.70
N SER A 164 -6.09 -21.38 -4.79
CA SER A 164 -6.02 -20.62 -6.05
C SER A 164 -4.72 -19.84 -6.10
N ALA A 165 -4.20 -19.61 -7.29
CA ALA A 165 -2.97 -18.86 -7.47
C ALA A 165 -3.07 -17.97 -8.71
N ARG A 166 -2.39 -16.84 -8.68
CA ARG A 166 -2.30 -15.87 -9.77
C ARG A 166 -0.89 -15.33 -9.85
N THR A 167 -0.40 -15.15 -11.07
CA THR A 167 0.87 -14.47 -11.35
C THR A 167 0.78 -12.99 -10.97
N LEU A 168 1.82 -12.48 -10.33
CA LEU A 168 1.98 -11.06 -9.98
C LEU A 168 2.31 -10.23 -11.23
N GLN A 169 1.73 -9.03 -11.34
CA GLN A 169 1.85 -8.15 -12.50
C GLN A 169 2.28 -6.74 -12.14
#